data_AF-A0A2I3H0A4-F1
#
_entry.id   AF-A0A2I3H0A4-F1
#
_cell.length_a   1.000
_cell.length_b   1.000
_cell.length_c   1.000
_cell.angle_alpha   90.00
_cell.angle_beta   90.00
_cell.angle_gamma   90.00
#
_symmetry.space_group_name_H-M   'P 1'
#
loop_
_entity.id
_entity.type
_entity.pdbx_description
1 polymer ?
#
loop_
_entity_poly.entity_id
_entity_poly.type
_entity_poly.pdbx_seq_one_letter_code
_entity_poly.pdbx_strand_id
1 'polypeptide(L)'
;DTAVLQTPKYLVTQTGKKESLKCEQNLGHNAMYWYKQDSKKFLKIMFSYSNKEPILNETVPNRFSPESPDKSHLNLHISSLELGDSAVYFCASSQDTALQSHRIPVHKPPGSARKP
;
A
#
# COMPACT_ATOMS: atom_id res chain seq x y z
N ASP A 1 19.13 11.43 -5.67
CA ASP A 1 18.56 10.88 -4.43
C ASP A 1 17.19 10.29 -4.66
N THR A 2 16.99 9.04 -4.26
CA THR A 2 15.66 8.41 -4.29
C THR A 2 14.99 8.72 -2.96
N ALA A 3 13.82 9.37 -3.01
CA ALA A 3 13.16 9.87 -1.81
C ALA A 3 12.48 8.78 -0.95
N VAL A 4 12.29 7.59 -1.52
CA VAL A 4 11.85 6.37 -0.84
C VAL A 4 12.82 5.25 -1.21
N LEU A 5 13.36 4.56 -0.21
CA LEU A 5 14.31 3.47 -0.36
C LEU A 5 13.66 2.14 0.05
N GLN A 6 13.78 1.13 -0.81
CA GLN A 6 13.34 -0.24 -0.52
C GLN A 6 14.51 -1.20 -0.52
N THR A 7 14.57 -2.08 0.49
CA THR A 7 15.64 -3.06 0.64
C THR A 7 15.08 -4.42 1.05
N PRO A 8 15.46 -5.53 0.37
CA PRO A 8 16.31 -5.59 -0.81
C PRO A 8 15.57 -5.15 -2.09
N LYS A 9 16.33 -4.78 -3.14
CA LYS A 9 15.76 -4.50 -4.48
C LYS A 9 15.22 -5.75 -5.17
N TYR A 10 15.86 -6.89 -4.93
CA TYR A 10 15.46 -8.20 -5.43
C TYR A 10 15.58 -9.21 -4.30
N LEU A 11 14.56 -10.06 -4.17
CA LEU A 11 14.52 -11.13 -3.18
C LEU A 11 14.18 -12.42 -3.90
N VAL A 12 15.13 -13.35 -3.96
CA VAL A 12 14.96 -14.69 -4.53
C VAL A 12 15.29 -15.69 -3.45
N THR A 13 14.30 -16.47 -3.02
CA THR A 13 14.43 -17.39 -1.89
C THR A 13 13.46 -18.57 -2.07
N GLN A 14 13.48 -19.50 -1.11
CA GLN A 14 12.66 -20.70 -1.13
C GLN A 14 11.35 -20.51 -0.36
N THR A 15 10.31 -21.26 -0.73
CA THR A 15 9.04 -21.31 0.00
C THR A 15 9.25 -21.74 1.46
N GLY A 16 8.37 -21.28 2.36
CA GLY A 16 8.42 -21.56 3.79
C GLY A 16 9.46 -20.75 4.57
N LYS A 17 10.30 -19.96 3.89
CA LYS A 17 11.24 -19.03 4.54
C LYS A 17 10.51 -17.80 5.08
N LYS A 18 11.09 -17.25 6.14
CA LYS A 18 10.75 -15.94 6.70
C LYS A 18 11.61 -14.89 6.03
N GLU A 19 11.00 -13.83 5.53
CA GLU A 19 11.73 -12.72 4.91
C GLU A 19 11.12 -11.38 5.30
N SER A 20 11.86 -10.31 5.02
CA SER A 20 11.40 -8.94 5.24
C SER A 20 11.75 -8.03 4.06
N LEU A 21 10.86 -7.11 3.75
CA LEU A 21 11.09 -5.98 2.86
C LEU A 21 11.08 -4.72 3.70
N LYS A 22 12.16 -3.95 3.65
CA LYS A 22 12.29 -2.68 4.36
C LYS A 22 11.89 -1.54 3.45
N CYS A 23 11.26 -0.53 4.02
CA CYS A 23 10.97 0.72 3.35
C CYS A 23 11.28 1.91 4.25
N GLU A 24 11.99 2.88 3.68
CA GLU A 24 12.48 4.07 4.37
C GLU A 24 12.19 5.31 3.51
N GLN A 25 11.75 6.42 4.11
CA GLN A 25 11.55 7.70 3.42
C GLN A 25 12.25 8.82 4.17
N ASN A 26 12.69 9.85 3.43
CA ASN A 26 13.32 11.06 3.98
C ASN A 26 12.57 12.35 3.61
N LEU A 27 11.28 12.23 3.27
CA LEU A 27 10.44 13.32 2.79
C LEU A 27 9.66 14.04 3.91
N GLY A 28 9.68 13.53 5.13
CA GLY A 28 8.85 14.05 6.22
C GLY A 28 7.35 13.77 6.03
N HIS A 29 7.02 12.81 5.16
CA HIS A 29 5.65 12.39 4.89
C HIS A 29 4.99 11.77 6.14
N ASN A 30 3.68 11.92 6.24
CA ASN A 30 2.91 11.39 7.37
C ASN A 30 2.40 9.97 7.10
N ALA A 31 2.24 9.61 5.82
CA ALA A 31 1.68 8.33 5.41
C ALA A 31 2.69 7.48 4.64
N MET A 32 2.63 6.17 4.85
CA MET A 32 3.42 5.15 4.15
C MET A 32 2.53 3.98 3.74
N TYR A 33 2.91 3.33 2.64
CA TYR A 33 2.08 2.31 1.99
C TYR A 33 2.91 1.14 1.51
N TRP A 34 2.30 -0.05 1.55
CA TRP A 34 2.76 -1.21 0.79
C TRP A 34 1.74 -1.59 -0.27
N TYR A 35 2.24 -1.81 -1.48
CA TYR A 35 1.46 -2.34 -2.59
C TYR A 35 2.08 -3.63 -3.11
N LYS A 36 1.22 -4.55 -3.56
CA LYS A 36 1.61 -5.72 -4.35
C LYS A 36 1.11 -5.53 -5.78
N GLN A 37 2.00 -5.62 -6.74
CA GLN A 37 1.66 -5.68 -8.15
C GLN A 37 1.67 -7.13 -8.61
N ASP A 38 0.52 -7.64 -9.01
CA ASP A 38 0.41 -8.99 -9.57
C ASP A 38 0.97 -9.07 -11.01
N SER A 39 1.08 -10.29 -11.54
CA SER A 39 1.58 -10.54 -12.90
C SER A 39 0.74 -9.90 -14.01
N LYS A 40 -0.52 -9.54 -13.72
CA LYS A 40 -1.41 -8.81 -14.63
C LYS A 40 -1.24 -7.28 -14.50
N LYS A 41 -0.23 -6.83 -13.75
CA LYS A 41 0.12 -5.43 -13.49
C LYS A 41 -0.92 -4.66 -12.68
N PHE A 42 -1.87 -5.32 -12.02
CA PHE A 42 -2.77 -4.65 -11.11
C PHE A 42 -2.06 -4.33 -9.80
N LEU A 43 -2.03 -3.05 -9.44
CA LEU A 43 -1.48 -2.58 -8.19
C LEU A 43 -2.56 -2.65 -7.10
N LYS A 44 -2.34 -3.47 -6.08
CA LYS A 44 -3.26 -3.62 -4.94
C LYS A 44 -2.59 -3.11 -3.69
N ILE A 45 -3.30 -2.29 -2.92
CA ILE A 45 -2.81 -1.84 -1.62
C ILE A 45 -2.88 -3.01 -0.64
N MET A 46 -1.81 -3.21 0.12
CA MET A 46 -1.75 -4.21 1.19
C MET A 46 -2.00 -3.53 2.53
N PHE A 47 -1.23 -2.48 2.81
CA PHE A 47 -1.23 -1.77 4.09
C PHE A 47 -1.10 -0.27 3.88
N SER A 48 -1.80 0.50 4.71
CA SER A 48 -1.75 1.96 4.76
C SER A 48 -1.53 2.40 6.19
N TYR A 49 -0.49 3.18 6.44
CA TYR A 49 -0.15 3.72 7.75
C TYR A 49 -0.09 5.24 7.70
N SER A 50 -0.60 5.91 8.74
CA SER A 50 -0.41 7.35 8.96
C SER A 50 0.00 7.60 10.39
N ASN A 51 1.07 8.39 10.57
CA ASN A 51 1.64 8.68 11.88
C ASN A 51 1.92 7.42 12.72
N LYS A 52 2.31 6.32 12.06
CA LYS A 52 2.57 4.97 12.62
C LYS A 52 1.32 4.15 12.95
N GLU A 53 0.13 4.68 12.70
CA GLU A 53 -1.13 4.00 12.95
C GLU A 53 -1.72 3.41 11.65
N PRO A 54 -2.26 2.19 11.67
CA PRO A 54 -2.90 1.59 10.51
C PRO A 54 -4.21 2.33 10.17
N ILE A 55 -4.38 2.69 8.89
CA ILE A 55 -5.61 3.31 8.36
C ILE A 55 -6.47 2.28 7.64
N LEU A 56 -5.84 1.43 6.85
CA LEU A 56 -6.49 0.39 6.05
C LEU A 56 -5.65 -0.88 6.12
N ASN A 57 -6.31 -1.95 6.53
CA ASN A 57 -5.86 -3.30 6.33
C ASN A 57 -6.82 -3.93 5.33
N GLU A 58 -6.38 -4.12 4.09
CA GLU A 58 -7.13 -4.98 3.18
C GLU A 58 -7.07 -6.43 3.68
N THR A 59 -7.87 -7.32 3.09
CA THR A 59 -7.82 -8.75 3.38
C THR A 59 -6.52 -9.33 2.84
N VAL A 60 -5.44 -9.12 3.59
CA VAL A 60 -4.11 -9.66 3.34
C VAL A 60 -3.93 -10.89 4.21
N PRO A 61 -3.34 -12.00 3.70
CA PRO A 61 -3.05 -13.18 4.51
C PRO A 61 -2.22 -12.83 5.75
N ASN A 62 -2.55 -13.47 6.87
CA ASN A 62 -1.98 -13.24 8.21
C ASN A 62 -0.46 -13.46 8.26
N ARG A 63 0.10 -14.12 7.24
CA ARG A 63 1.55 -14.30 7.07
C ARG A 63 2.28 -13.01 6.73
N PHE A 64 1.59 -11.99 6.24
CA PHE A 64 2.13 -10.65 6.01
C PHE A 64 1.87 -9.77 7.22
N SER A 65 2.90 -9.14 7.75
CA SER A 65 2.82 -8.28 8.93
C SER A 65 3.60 -6.98 8.70
N PRO A 66 2.92 -5.82 8.68
CA PRO A 66 3.59 -4.52 8.63
C PRO A 66 4.14 -4.13 10.01
N GLU A 67 5.28 -3.44 10.02
CA GLU A 67 5.90 -2.85 11.19
C GLU A 67 6.33 -1.40 10.88
N SER A 68 5.80 -0.44 11.62
CA SER A 68 6.14 0.99 11.47
C SER A 68 6.74 1.53 12.77
N PRO A 69 8.07 1.41 12.96
CA PRO A 69 8.72 1.85 14.20
C PRO A 69 8.69 3.38 14.35
N ASP A 70 8.71 4.11 13.23
CA ASP A 70 8.57 5.55 13.17
C ASP A 70 7.85 5.99 11.88
N LYS A 71 7.66 7.30 11.68
CA LYS A 71 6.97 7.83 10.49
C LYS A 71 7.75 7.65 9.17
N SER A 72 9.04 7.37 9.27
CA SER A 72 9.94 7.21 8.14
C SER A 72 10.13 5.78 7.70
N HIS A 73 9.64 4.80 8.49
CA HIS A 73 9.83 3.38 8.21
C HIS A 73 8.50 2.64 8.18
N LEU A 74 8.38 1.75 7.20
CA LEU A 74 7.30 0.77 7.13
C LEU A 74 7.85 -0.55 6.59
N ASN A 75 8.29 -1.44 7.48
CA ASN A 75 8.79 -2.75 7.10
C ASN A 75 7.62 -3.72 6.87
N LEU A 76 7.81 -4.66 5.94
CA LEU A 76 6.87 -5.73 5.66
C LEU A 76 7.54 -7.07 5.95
N HIS A 77 7.05 -7.76 6.97
CA HIS A 77 7.47 -9.10 7.34
C HIS A 77 6.58 -10.15 6.70
N ILE A 78 7.20 -11.24 6.24
CA ILE A 78 6.52 -12.38 5.63
C ILE A 78 6.94 -13.62 6.42
N SER A 79 6.03 -14.21 7.19
CA SER A 79 6.34 -15.27 8.15
C SER A 79 6.50 -16.66 7.50
N SER A 80 5.99 -16.86 6.30
CA SER A 80 6.15 -18.08 5.51
C SER A 80 5.83 -17.81 4.04
N LEU A 81 6.84 -17.81 3.17
CA LEU A 81 6.66 -17.53 1.74
C LEU A 81 5.96 -18.66 0.97
N GLU A 82 5.04 -18.28 0.08
CA GLU A 82 4.36 -19.17 -0.86
C GLU A 82 4.71 -18.82 -2.31
N LEU A 83 4.51 -19.76 -3.26
CA LEU A 83 4.75 -19.49 -4.68
C LEU A 83 3.93 -18.31 -5.21
N GLY A 84 2.70 -18.13 -4.71
CA GLY A 84 1.82 -17.01 -5.06
C GLY A 84 2.26 -15.65 -4.50
N ASP A 85 3.31 -15.62 -3.67
CA ASP A 85 3.89 -14.38 -3.16
C ASP A 85 4.89 -13.75 -4.14
N SER A 86 5.30 -14.48 -5.20
CA SER A 86 6.12 -13.92 -6.27
C SER A 86 5.40 -12.79 -6.99
N ALA A 87 5.90 -11.56 -6.81
CA ALA A 87 5.30 -10.33 -7.30
C ALA A 87 6.31 -9.17 -7.19
N VAL A 88 5.96 -8.01 -7.74
CA VAL A 88 6.67 -6.76 -7.44
C VAL A 88 5.99 -6.08 -6.26
N TYR A 89 6.78 -5.70 -5.26
CA TYR A 89 6.31 -5.01 -4.06
C TYR A 89 6.78 -3.56 -4.10
N PHE A 90 5.85 -2.62 -4.00
CA PHE A 90 6.15 -1.19 -4.02
C PHE A 90 5.88 -0.59 -2.66
N CYS A 91 6.82 0.24 -2.21
CA CYS A 91 6.61 1.15 -1.11
C CYS A 91 6.45 2.57 -1.62
N ALA A 92 5.56 3.32 -1.00
CA ALA A 92 5.35 4.74 -1.27
C ALA A 92 5.06 5.49 0.02
N SER A 93 5.16 6.82 -0.03
CA SER A 93 4.78 7.71 1.07
C SER A 93 4.07 8.95 0.55
N SER A 94 3.26 9.61 1.38
CA SER A 94 2.61 10.88 1.04
C SER A 94 2.47 11.83 2.24
N GLN A 95 2.42 13.13 1.95
CA GLN A 95 2.13 14.16 2.94
C GLN A 95 0.66 14.09 3.41
N ASP A 96 -0.26 13.88 2.47
CA ASP A 96 -1.70 13.86 2.69
C ASP A 96 -2.26 12.43 2.59
N THR A 97 -3.11 12.04 3.54
CA THR A 97 -4.12 11.02 3.29
C THR A 97 -5.21 11.66 2.46
N ALA A 98 -5.31 11.35 1.17
CA ALA A 98 -6.58 11.53 0.49
C ALA A 98 -7.61 10.67 1.23
N LEU A 99 -8.42 11.29 2.10
CA LEU A 99 -9.70 10.70 2.50
C LEU A 99 -10.36 10.32 1.19
N GLN A 100 -10.64 9.04 0.99
CA GLN A 100 -11.54 8.61 -0.08
C GLN A 100 -12.84 9.37 0.15
N SER A 101 -13.01 10.52 -0.51
CA SER A 101 -14.31 11.13 -0.64
C SER A 101 -15.08 10.09 -1.42
N HIS A 102 -15.99 9.37 -0.77
CA HIS A 102 -17.05 8.68 -1.48
C HIS A 102 -17.65 9.74 -2.40
N ARG A 103 -17.30 9.72 -3.69
CA ARG A 103 -17.96 10.57 -4.65
C ARG A 103 -19.37 10.05 -4.69
N ILE A 104 -20.25 10.71 -3.94
CA ILE A 104 -21.66 10.38 -3.92
C ILE A 104 -22.12 10.47 -5.37
N PRO A 105 -22.66 9.37 -5.95
CA PRO A 105 -23.24 9.43 -7.27
C PRO A 105 -24.32 10.52 -7.28
N VAL A 106 -24.11 11.59 -8.04
CA VAL A 106 -25.11 12.64 -8.20
C VAL A 106 -26.01 12.24 -9.36
N HIS A 107 -27.31 12.12 -9.11
CA HIS A 107 -28.29 12.00 -10.18
C HIS A 107 -28.36 13.31 -10.96
N LYS A 108 -28.31 13.21 -12.30
CA LYS A 108 -28.52 14.36 -13.19
C LYS A 108 -29.89 14.98 -12.88
N PRO A 109 -29.98 16.30 -12.66
CA PRO A 109 -31.27 16.94 -12.43
C PRO A 109 -32.19 16.69 -13.64
N PRO A 110 -33.48 16.40 -13.42
CA PRO A 110 -34.43 16.23 -14.51
C PRO A 110 -34.44 17.50 -15.35
N GLY A 111 -34.23 17.33 -16.66
CA GLY A 111 -34.23 18.43 -17.61
C GLY A 111 -35.54 19.20 -17.52
N SER A 112 -35.46 20.52 -17.41
CA SER A 112 -36.65 21.38 -17.40
C SER A 112 -37.42 21.16 -18.69
N ALA A 113 -38.60 20.55 -18.58
CA ALA A 113 -39.53 20.48 -19.69
C ALA A 113 -39.99 21.89 -20.01
N ARG A 114 -39.62 22.39 -21.21
CA ARG A 114 -40.23 23.57 -21.80
C ARG A 114 -41.73 23.28 -21.94
N LYS A 115 -42.57 23.96 -21.15
CA LYS A 115 -44.02 24.00 -21.43
C LYS A 115 -44.27 24.85 -22.68
N PRO A 116 -45.27 24.49 -23.50
CA PRO A 116 -45.64 25.23 -24.71
C PRO A 116 -46.15 26.64 -24.38
#